data_AF-A0A229UMN7-F1
#
_entry.id   AF-A0A229UMN7-F1
#
_cell.length_a   1.000
_cell.length_b   1.000
_cell.length_c   1.000
_cell.angle_alpha   90.00
_cell.angle_beta   90.00
_cell.angle_gamma   90.00
#
_symmetry.space_group_name_H-M   'P 1'
#
loop_
_entity.id
_entity.type
_entity.pdbx_description
1 polymer ?
#
loop_
_entity_poly.entity_id
_entity_poly.type
_entity_poly.pdbx_seq_one_letter_code
_entity_poly.pdbx_strand_id
1 'polypeptide(L)'
;MKAVAIHRMKVYWPLYVMAIPGIVFLIVFKYIPLAGAVIAFKDYSVFKGFIDSPWVGLKHFKTLIHHPDFFRVFGNTLMLGFLKLVLVFPVPVLLALMINEIRKAALKKGIQTALYIPHFLSWVIVAGIVFDFFSLSGLFNIILGWFGFEPLLAMKDSTYFRPV
;
A
#
# COMPACT_ATOMS: atom_id res chain seq x y z
N MET A 1 -9.79 -1.29 -46.25
CA MET A 1 -9.54 -1.33 -44.79
C MET A 1 -9.78 -2.71 -44.14
N LYS A 2 -10.94 -3.37 -44.30
CA LYS A 2 -11.21 -4.69 -43.66
C LYS A 2 -10.24 -5.81 -44.05
N ALA A 3 -9.82 -5.89 -45.33
CA ALA A 3 -8.88 -6.91 -45.82
C ALA A 3 -7.47 -6.80 -45.18
N VAL A 4 -7.01 -5.58 -44.90
CA VAL A 4 -5.72 -5.33 -44.23
C VAL A 4 -5.76 -5.75 -42.77
N ALA A 5 -6.88 -5.55 -42.08
CA ALA A 5 -7.07 -5.97 -40.69
C ALA A 5 -7.05 -7.51 -40.55
N ILE A 6 -7.72 -8.23 -41.46
CA ILE A 6 -7.78 -9.70 -41.45
C ILE A 6 -6.41 -10.30 -41.77
N HIS A 7 -5.66 -9.71 -42.73
CA HIS A 7 -4.30 -10.15 -43.03
C HIS A 7 -3.35 -9.95 -41.84
N ARG A 8 -3.43 -8.81 -41.15
CA ARG A 8 -2.65 -8.54 -39.92
C ARG A 8 -3.00 -9.50 -38.78
N MET A 9 -4.27 -9.84 -38.59
CA MET A 9 -4.67 -10.81 -37.57
C MET A 9 -4.10 -12.22 -37.83
N LYS A 10 -3.98 -12.65 -39.09
CA LYS A 10 -3.35 -13.93 -39.44
C LYS A 10 -1.84 -13.94 -39.19
N VAL A 11 -1.15 -12.83 -39.49
CA VAL A 11 0.31 -12.71 -39.27
C VAL A 11 0.65 -12.64 -37.78
N TYR A 12 -0.15 -11.91 -36.99
CA TYR A 12 0.08 -11.71 -35.56
C TYR A 12 -0.70 -12.66 -34.65
N TRP A 13 -1.35 -13.70 -35.20
CA TRP A 13 -2.11 -14.69 -34.42
C TRP A 13 -1.32 -15.30 -33.24
N PRO A 14 0.01 -15.56 -33.34
CA PRO A 14 0.76 -16.11 -32.21
C PRO A 14 0.86 -15.11 -31.05
N LEU A 15 0.96 -13.81 -31.35
CA LEU A 15 0.98 -12.75 -30.32
C LEU A 15 -0.36 -12.67 -29.58
N TYR A 16 -1.48 -12.83 -30.29
CA TYR A 16 -2.79 -12.89 -29.65
C TYR A 16 -2.91 -14.12 -28.75
N VAL A 17 -2.42 -15.28 -29.18
CA VAL A 17 -2.42 -16.49 -28.34
C VAL A 17 -1.53 -16.34 -27.11
N MET A 18 -0.36 -15.71 -27.22
CA MET A 18 0.49 -15.42 -26.07
C MET A 18 -0.15 -14.42 -25.10
N ALA A 19 -1.03 -13.55 -25.57
CA ALA A 19 -1.79 -12.62 -24.72
C ALA A 19 -2.96 -13.29 -24.00
N ILE A 20 -3.52 -14.40 -24.51
CA ILE A 20 -4.70 -15.06 -23.94
C ILE A 20 -4.50 -15.41 -22.45
N PRO A 21 -3.41 -16.06 -22.00
CA PRO A 21 -3.22 -16.38 -20.58
C PRO A 21 -3.24 -15.14 -19.68
N GLY A 22 -2.61 -14.05 -20.11
CA GLY A 22 -2.61 -12.78 -19.38
C GLY A 22 -3.99 -12.15 -19.30
N ILE A 23 -4.76 -12.18 -20.40
CA ILE A 23 -6.13 -11.68 -20.44
C ILE A 23 -7.05 -12.53 -19.55
N VAL A 24 -6.95 -13.86 -19.63
CA VAL A 24 -7.71 -14.79 -18.77
C VAL A 24 -7.39 -14.54 -17.31
N PHE A 25 -6.11 -14.38 -16.95
CA PHE A 25 -5.70 -14.03 -15.60
C PHE A 25 -6.34 -12.72 -15.11
N LEU A 26 -6.31 -11.66 -15.93
CA LEU A 26 -6.95 -10.39 -15.57
C LEU A 26 -8.46 -10.55 -15.38
N ILE A 27 -9.14 -11.28 -16.26
CA ILE A 27 -10.59 -11.50 -16.15
C ILE A 27 -10.91 -12.23 -14.85
N VAL A 28 -10.25 -13.36 -14.60
CA VAL A 28 -10.54 -14.24 -13.46
C VAL A 28 -10.19 -13.59 -12.13
N PHE A 29 -9.01 -12.96 -12.03
CA PHE A 29 -8.48 -12.49 -10.74
C PHE A 29 -8.66 -10.98 -10.49
N LYS A 30 -9.06 -10.19 -11.50
CA LYS A 30 -9.31 -8.75 -11.33
C LYS A 30 -10.76 -8.37 -11.63
N TYR A 31 -11.27 -8.71 -12.81
CA TYR A 31 -12.61 -8.27 -13.23
C TYR A 31 -13.75 -9.01 -12.53
N ILE A 32 -13.64 -10.33 -12.34
CA ILE A 32 -14.66 -11.09 -11.59
C ILE A 32 -14.78 -10.60 -10.13
N PRO A 33 -13.69 -10.45 -9.35
CA PRO A 33 -13.77 -9.87 -8.01
C PRO A 33 -14.33 -8.44 -8.00
N LEU A 34 -14.02 -7.63 -9.01
CA LEU A 34 -14.55 -6.28 -9.13
C LEU A 34 -16.08 -6.28 -9.32
N ALA A 35 -16.64 -7.24 -10.06
CA ALA A 35 -18.09 -7.41 -10.15
C ALA A 35 -18.73 -7.73 -8.78
N GLY A 36 -17.98 -8.35 -7.87
CA GLY A 36 -18.38 -8.58 -6.48
C GLY A 36 -18.56 -7.31 -5.65
N ALA A 37 -18.07 -6.14 -6.11
CA ALA A 37 -18.30 -4.85 -5.46
C ALA A 37 -19.80 -4.48 -5.36
N VAL A 38 -20.66 -5.16 -6.13
CA VAL A 38 -22.12 -5.09 -5.99
C VAL A 38 -22.62 -5.37 -4.58
N ILE A 39 -21.87 -6.12 -3.74
CA ILE A 39 -22.20 -6.35 -2.32
C ILE A 39 -22.40 -5.03 -1.57
N ALA A 40 -21.68 -3.96 -1.92
CA ALA A 40 -21.82 -2.67 -1.26
C ALA A 40 -23.25 -2.07 -1.37
N PHE A 41 -24.07 -2.59 -2.30
CA PHE A 41 -25.46 -2.18 -2.50
C PHE A 41 -26.49 -3.22 -2.03
N LYS A 42 -26.05 -4.34 -1.45
CA LYS A 42 -26.91 -5.43 -0.98
C LYS A 42 -26.77 -5.66 0.52
N ASP A 43 -27.84 -6.11 1.18
CA ASP A 43 -27.76 -6.64 2.56
C ASP A 43 -27.22 -8.07 2.48
N TYR A 44 -25.92 -8.18 2.21
CA TYR A 44 -25.27 -9.45 1.93
C TYR A 44 -25.23 -10.35 3.16
N SER A 45 -25.83 -11.54 3.02
CA SER A 45 -25.67 -12.63 3.98
C SER A 45 -24.89 -13.76 3.34
N VAL A 46 -23.85 -14.25 4.02
CA VAL A 46 -23.04 -15.39 3.57
C VAL A 46 -23.91 -16.63 3.29
N PHE A 47 -24.99 -16.81 4.05
CA PHE A 47 -25.93 -17.93 3.88
C PHE A 47 -26.85 -17.80 2.66
N LYS A 48 -27.17 -16.57 2.23
CA LYS A 48 -28.04 -16.29 1.07
C LYS A 48 -27.24 -16.07 -0.22
N GLY A 49 -25.93 -15.86 -0.12
CA GLY A 49 -25.07 -15.58 -1.26
C GLY A 49 -25.38 -14.26 -1.97
N PHE A 50 -24.74 -14.05 -3.12
CA PHE A 50 -24.82 -12.78 -3.86
C PHE A 50 -26.17 -12.54 -4.53
N ILE A 51 -26.86 -13.60 -4.95
CA ILE A 51 -28.05 -13.51 -5.80
C ILE A 51 -29.29 -13.21 -4.95
N ASP A 52 -29.49 -13.96 -3.86
CA ASP A 52 -30.70 -13.88 -3.02
C ASP A 52 -30.63 -12.82 -1.92
N SER A 53 -29.48 -12.14 -1.78
CA SER A 53 -29.34 -11.02 -0.85
C SER A 53 -30.10 -9.77 -1.36
N PRO A 54 -30.95 -9.15 -0.52
CA PRO A 54 -31.81 -8.05 -0.95
C PRO A 54 -31.00 -6.80 -1.29
N TRP A 55 -31.44 -6.08 -2.33
CA TRP A 55 -30.83 -4.81 -2.72
C TRP A 55 -31.25 -3.69 -1.77
N VAL A 56 -30.29 -3.01 -1.15
CA VAL A 56 -30.50 -1.92 -0.17
C VAL A 56 -30.00 -0.57 -0.67
N GLY A 57 -29.54 -0.49 -1.92
CA GLY A 57 -29.06 0.74 -2.54
C GLY A 57 -27.91 1.37 -1.75
N LEU A 58 -28.07 2.64 -1.35
CA LEU A 58 -27.02 3.40 -0.66
C LEU A 58 -27.05 3.28 0.87
N LYS A 59 -27.80 2.34 1.45
CA LYS A 59 -27.92 2.15 2.91
C LYS A 59 -26.55 2.12 3.59
N HIS A 60 -25.64 1.25 3.12
CA HIS A 60 -24.30 1.08 3.72
C HIS A 60 -23.42 2.32 3.58
N PHE A 61 -23.50 3.03 2.45
CA PHE A 61 -22.79 4.29 2.24
C PHE A 61 -23.28 5.39 3.20
N LYS A 62 -24.60 5.49 3.41
CA LYS A 62 -25.17 6.43 4.40
C LYS A 62 -24.68 6.07 5.81
N THR A 63 -24.76 4.80 6.20
CA THR A 63 -24.26 4.34 7.50
C THR A 63 -22.78 4.66 7.69
N LEU A 64 -21.96 4.44 6.67
CA LEU A 64 -20.53 4.74 6.72
C LEU A 64 -20.26 6.24 6.93
N ILE A 65 -20.91 7.12 6.14
CA ILE A 65 -20.67 8.57 6.23
C ILE A 65 -21.19 9.17 7.54
N HIS A 66 -22.29 8.64 8.09
CA HIS A 66 -22.85 9.09 9.37
C HIS A 66 -22.15 8.44 10.58
N HIS A 67 -21.19 7.55 10.37
CA HIS A 67 -20.41 6.95 11.45
C HIS A 67 -19.54 8.04 12.12
N PRO A 68 -19.52 8.15 13.45
CA PRO A 68 -18.81 9.23 14.16
C PRO A 68 -17.32 9.30 13.81
N ASP A 69 -16.68 8.15 13.58
CA ASP A 69 -15.26 8.09 13.21
C ASP A 69 -14.96 8.31 11.73
N PHE A 70 -15.95 8.39 10.84
CA PHE A 70 -15.72 8.39 9.40
C PHE A 70 -14.82 9.56 8.95
N PHE A 71 -15.21 10.78 9.29
CA PHE A 71 -14.45 11.97 8.91
C PHE A 71 -13.07 12.01 9.57
N ARG A 72 -12.95 11.49 10.80
CA ARG A 72 -11.65 11.34 11.46
C ARG A 72 -10.76 10.39 10.66
N VAL A 73 -11.21 9.18 10.35
CA VAL A 73 -10.43 8.17 9.62
C VAL A 73 -10.10 8.67 8.22
N PHE A 74 -11.09 9.19 7.49
CA PHE A 74 -10.93 9.74 6.15
C PHE A 74 -9.90 10.88 6.11
N GLY A 75 -9.98 11.83 7.03
CA GLY A 75 -9.01 12.91 7.17
C GLY A 75 -7.59 12.40 7.42
N ASN A 76 -7.42 11.38 8.29
CA ASN A 76 -6.10 10.78 8.51
C ASN A 76 -5.57 10.08 7.27
N THR A 77 -6.42 9.36 6.55
CA THR A 77 -6.02 8.69 5.30
C THR A 77 -5.54 9.71 4.27
N LEU A 78 -6.26 10.83 4.12
CA LEU A 78 -5.85 11.91 3.23
C LEU A 78 -4.55 12.58 3.70
N MET A 79 -4.43 12.89 4.99
CA MET A 79 -3.23 13.50 5.57
C MET A 79 -2.01 12.59 5.41
N LEU A 80 -2.13 11.30 5.73
CA LEU A 80 -1.06 10.32 5.55
C LEU A 80 -0.72 10.13 4.07
N GLY A 81 -1.72 10.13 3.18
CA GLY A 81 -1.51 10.10 1.74
C GLY A 81 -0.72 11.31 1.26
N PHE A 82 -1.09 12.51 1.72
CA PHE A 82 -0.39 13.74 1.39
C PHE A 82 1.04 13.77 1.93
N LEU A 83 1.26 13.39 3.20
CA LEU A 83 2.61 13.27 3.78
C LEU A 83 3.47 12.26 3.03
N LYS A 84 2.90 11.13 2.57
CA LYS A 84 3.62 10.17 1.72
C LYS A 84 4.04 10.80 0.39
N LEU A 85 3.17 11.59 -0.23
CA LEU A 85 3.47 12.25 -1.50
C LEU A 85 4.51 13.38 -1.36
N VAL A 86 4.46 14.15 -0.28
CA VAL A 86 5.34 15.32 -0.11
C VAL A 86 6.67 14.94 0.54
N LEU A 87 6.68 14.02 1.50
CA LEU A 87 7.88 13.66 2.26
C LEU A 87 8.48 12.34 1.79
N VAL A 88 7.67 11.28 1.65
CA VAL A 88 8.20 9.94 1.38
C VAL A 88 8.59 9.78 -0.09
N PHE A 89 7.85 10.36 -1.03
CA PHE A 89 8.14 10.23 -2.46
C PHE A 89 9.43 10.94 -2.92
N PRO A 90 9.77 12.16 -2.45
CA PRO A 90 11.03 12.80 -2.85
C PRO A 90 12.27 12.10 -2.32
N VAL A 91 12.18 11.39 -1.19
CA VAL A 91 13.34 10.73 -0.55
C VAL A 91 14.03 9.73 -1.48
N PRO A 92 13.34 8.75 -2.11
CA PRO A 92 13.95 7.87 -3.11
C PRO A 92 14.59 8.62 -4.29
N VAL A 93 13.98 9.72 -4.75
CA VAL A 93 14.52 10.53 -5.86
C VAL A 93 15.82 11.19 -5.44
N LEU A 94 15.84 11.83 -4.28
CA LEU A 94 17.04 12.46 -3.71
C LEU A 94 18.14 11.42 -3.48
N LEU A 95 17.81 10.27 -2.88
CA LEU A 95 18.77 9.19 -2.67
C LEU A 95 19.33 8.65 -4.00
N ALA A 96 18.48 8.49 -5.03
CA ALA A 96 18.93 8.07 -6.35
C ALA A 96 19.92 9.07 -6.97
N LEU A 97 19.66 10.37 -6.85
CA LEU A 97 20.57 11.43 -7.31
C LEU A 97 21.88 11.45 -6.51
N MET A 98 21.82 11.35 -5.18
CA MET A 98 23.00 11.30 -4.31
C MET A 98 23.90 10.10 -4.64
N ILE A 99 23.30 8.93 -4.86
CA ILE A 99 24.02 7.71 -5.24
C ILE A 99 24.58 7.82 -6.67
N ASN A 100 23.91 8.56 -7.56
CA ASN A 100 24.40 8.76 -8.91
C ASN A 100 25.74 9.49 -8.95
N GLU A 101 25.94 10.48 -8.07
CA GLU A 101 27.17 11.30 -8.04
C GLU A 101 28.37 10.59 -7.42
N ILE A 102 28.19 9.37 -6.93
CA ILE A 102 29.28 8.56 -6.41
C ILE A 102 30.13 8.04 -7.57
N ARG A 103 31.30 8.67 -7.77
CA ARG A 103 32.28 8.32 -8.81
C ARG A 103 32.86 6.90 -8.65
N LYS A 104 33.05 6.45 -7.41
CA LYS A 104 33.64 5.12 -7.12
C LYS A 104 32.58 4.02 -7.20
N ALA A 105 32.66 3.19 -8.25
CA ALA A 105 31.69 2.13 -8.51
C ALA A 105 31.51 1.12 -7.36
N ALA A 106 32.60 0.74 -6.68
CA ALA A 106 32.53 -0.19 -5.54
C ALA A 106 31.74 0.40 -4.36
N LEU A 107 31.97 1.68 -4.05
CA LEU A 107 31.25 2.39 -2.99
C LEU A 107 29.77 2.57 -3.34
N LYS A 108 29.48 2.97 -4.59
CA LYS A 108 28.11 3.09 -5.11
C LYS A 108 27.35 1.77 -4.95
N LYS A 109 27.95 0.66 -5.36
CA LYS A 109 27.36 -0.68 -5.23
C LYS A 109 27.15 -1.08 -3.77
N GLY A 110 28.11 -0.79 -2.88
CA GLY A 110 27.98 -1.07 -1.45
C GLY A 110 26.82 -0.34 -0.80
N ILE A 111 26.71 0.98 -1.04
CA ILE A 111 25.62 1.82 -0.50
C ILE A 111 24.26 1.38 -1.05
N GLN A 112 24.16 1.09 -2.36
CA GLN A 112 22.93 0.57 -2.94
C GLN A 112 22.48 -0.72 -2.26
N THR A 113 23.39 -1.70 -2.12
CA THR A 113 23.06 -2.96 -1.44
C THR A 113 22.54 -2.70 -0.03
N ALA A 114 23.21 -1.86 0.76
CA ALA A 114 22.78 -1.51 2.11
C ALA A 114 21.37 -0.88 2.15
N LEU A 115 21.07 0.04 1.23
CA LEU A 115 19.77 0.70 1.14
C LEU A 115 18.64 -0.20 0.63
N TYR A 116 18.96 -1.20 -0.20
CA TYR A 116 17.97 -2.16 -0.72
C TYR A 116 17.68 -3.30 0.26
N ILE A 117 18.58 -3.63 1.19
CA ILE A 117 18.39 -4.71 2.18
C ILE A 117 17.03 -4.60 2.92
N PRO A 118 16.64 -3.44 3.48
CA PRO A 118 15.38 -3.30 4.20
C PRO A 118 14.14 -3.69 3.37
N HIS A 119 14.18 -3.50 2.05
CA HIS A 119 13.07 -3.87 1.18
C HIS A 119 12.82 -5.39 1.13
N PHE A 120 13.81 -6.21 1.45
CA PHE A 120 13.67 -7.66 1.52
C PHE A 120 13.10 -8.15 2.86
N LEU A 121 13.05 -7.29 3.89
CA LEU A 121 12.46 -7.64 5.18
C LEU A 121 10.94 -7.63 5.07
N SER A 122 10.28 -8.59 5.74
CA SER A 122 8.82 -8.61 5.79
C SER A 122 8.30 -7.44 6.64
N TRP A 123 7.13 -6.92 6.28
CA TRP A 123 6.47 -5.87 7.07
C TRP A 123 6.22 -6.27 8.53
N VAL A 124 6.05 -7.56 8.82
CA VAL A 124 5.89 -8.08 10.19
C VAL A 124 7.21 -7.97 10.98
N ILE A 125 8.34 -8.32 10.36
CA ILE A 125 9.67 -8.17 10.99
C ILE A 125 9.96 -6.69 11.26
N VAL A 126 9.71 -5.84 10.26
CA VAL A 126 9.92 -4.38 10.42
C VAL A 126 9.05 -3.83 11.54
N ALA A 127 7.78 -4.23 11.62
CA ALA A 127 6.91 -3.84 12.72
C ALA A 127 7.47 -4.29 14.07
N GLY A 128 7.92 -5.54 14.19
CA GLY A 128 8.56 -6.06 15.42
C GLY A 128 9.77 -5.24 15.84
N ILE A 129 10.70 -4.96 14.92
CA ILE A 129 11.88 -4.11 15.18
C ILE A 129 11.47 -2.73 15.67
N VAL A 130 10.44 -2.12 15.07
CA VAL A 130 9.93 -0.81 15.49
C VAL A 130 9.31 -0.89 16.89
N PHE A 131 8.51 -1.90 17.20
CA PHE A 131 7.95 -2.09 18.54
C PHE A 131 9.04 -2.29 19.60
N ASP A 132 10.06 -3.10 19.31
CA ASP A 132 11.19 -3.34 20.22
C ASP A 132 12.03 -2.07 20.42
N PHE A 133 12.28 -1.33 19.34
CA PHE A 133 13.04 -0.08 19.38
C PHE A 133 12.39 0.98 20.26
N PHE A 134 11.05 1.10 20.22
CA PHE A 134 10.26 2.04 21.02
C PHE A 134 9.71 1.43 22.33
N SER A 135 10.16 0.23 22.72
CA SER A 135 9.81 -0.37 24.02
C SER A 135 10.47 0.41 25.17
N LEU A 136 10.00 0.19 26.41
CA LEU A 136 10.57 0.86 27.60
C LEU A 136 12.09 0.63 27.75
N SER A 137 12.54 -0.58 27.43
CA SER A 137 13.96 -0.98 27.39
C SER A 137 14.58 -0.85 26.00
N GLY A 138 13.85 -0.24 25.06
CA GLY A 138 14.27 -0.09 23.68
C GLY A 138 15.36 0.96 23.52
N LEU A 139 16.09 0.86 22.41
CA LEU A 139 17.21 1.76 22.11
C LEU A 139 16.80 3.24 22.14
N PHE A 140 15.57 3.56 21.73
CA PHE A 140 15.03 4.92 21.80
C PHE A 140 15.03 5.48 23.23
N ASN A 141 14.51 4.71 24.20
CA ASN A 141 14.40 5.13 25.59
C ASN A 141 15.75 5.11 26.32
N ILE A 142 16.67 4.20 25.95
CA ILE A 142 18.04 4.20 26.45
C ILE A 142 18.75 5.51 26.05
N ILE A 143 18.64 5.90 24.78
CA ILE A 143 19.24 7.14 24.28
C ILE A 143 18.59 8.36 24.94
N LEU A 144 17.26 8.39 25.09
CA LEU A 144 16.56 9.46 25.81
C LEU A 144 17.05 9.59 27.27
N GLY A 145 17.27 8.47 27.95
CA GLY A 145 17.80 8.44 29.31
C GLY A 145 19.21 9.04 29.42
N TRP A 146 20.05 8.91 28.39
CA TRP A 146 21.36 9.58 28.36
C TRP A 146 21.26 11.10 28.35
N PHE A 147 20.16 11.65 27.84
CA PHE A 147 19.86 13.09 27.86
C PHE A 147 19.02 13.50 29.08
N GLY A 148 18.75 12.58 30.02
CA GLY A 148 18.02 12.85 31.26
C GLY A 148 16.50 12.90 31.13
N PHE A 149 15.93 12.42 30.01
CA PHE A 149 14.48 12.33 29.83
C PHE A 149 13.91 11.03 30.42
N GLU A 150 12.64 11.09 30.83
CA GLU A 150 11.93 9.89 31.28
C GLU A 150 11.59 8.94 30.11
N PRO A 151 11.54 7.62 30.33
CA PRO A 151 11.17 6.66 29.29
C PRO A 151 9.75 6.92 28.76
N LEU A 152 9.64 7.05 27.43
CA LEU A 152 8.39 7.27 26.74
C LEU A 152 7.88 5.98 26.08
N LEU A 153 6.64 5.63 26.36
CA LEU A 153 5.90 4.57 25.65
C LEU A 153 5.29 5.13 24.36
N ALA A 154 6.14 5.52 23.42
CA ALA A 154 5.72 6.22 22.19
C ALA A 154 4.65 5.45 21.39
N MET A 155 4.69 4.11 21.39
CA MET A 155 3.72 3.27 20.68
C MET A 155 2.34 3.17 21.34
N LYS A 156 2.18 3.62 22.60
CA LYS A 156 0.89 3.61 23.30
C LYS A 156 0.14 4.93 23.20
N ASP A 157 0.86 6.02 22.94
CA ASP A 157 0.27 7.36 22.91
C ASP A 157 -0.05 7.76 21.46
N SER A 158 -1.32 8.08 21.23
CA SER A 158 -1.83 8.49 19.91
C SER A 158 -1.22 9.79 19.37
N THR A 159 -0.62 10.61 20.24
CA THR A 159 0.02 11.88 19.89
C THR A 159 1.24 11.67 19.00
N TYR A 160 1.99 10.58 19.19
CA TYR A 160 3.19 10.31 18.38
C TYR A 160 2.89 9.71 16.99
N PHE A 161 1.65 9.29 16.73
CA PHE A 161 1.26 8.72 15.44
C PHE A 161 0.82 9.77 14.41
N ARG A 162 0.62 11.02 14.83
CA ARG A 162 0.26 12.13 13.95
C ARG A 162 1.13 13.33 14.29
N PRO A 163 1.66 14.06 13.29
CA PRO A 163 2.09 15.42 13.55
C PRO A 163 0.82 16.27 13.73
N VAL A 164 0.33 16.40 14.97
CA VAL A 164 -0.60 17.46 15.38
C VAL A 164 0.10 18.28 16.44
#